data_AF-A0A3D2P5U3-F1
#
_entry.id   AF-A0A3D2P5U3-F1
#
_cell.length_a   1.000
_cell.length_b   1.000
_cell.length_c   1.000
_cell.angle_alpha   90.00
_cell.angle_beta   90.00
_cell.angle_gamma   90.00
#
_symmetry.space_group_name_H-M   'P 1'
#
loop_
_entity.id
_entity.type
_entity.pdbx_description
1 polymer ?
#
loop_
_entity_poly.entity_id
_entity_poly.type
_entity_poly.pdbx_seq_one_letter_code
_entity_poly.pdbx_strand_id
1 'polypeptide(L)'
;NQPTSQPVKIFVKIVLTKKTLDEEIKKSINLIKTVDPEIPLVLQPVTPSNGRLIGDPSPHRRPADEAWPKRRGVYPPERKRILSWATLAKNSLNDVRVIRQKHKLWGVK
;
A
#
# COMPACT_ATOMS: atom_id res chain seq x y z
N ASN A 1 26.14 28.30 -14.59
CA ASN A 1 25.67 27.15 -13.80
C ASN A 1 24.21 26.86 -14.11
N GLN A 2 23.93 25.98 -15.07
CA GLN A 2 22.59 25.44 -15.27
C GLN A 2 22.44 24.18 -14.40
N PRO A 3 21.41 24.05 -13.56
CA PRO A 3 21.16 22.80 -12.85
C PRO A 3 20.67 21.74 -13.85
N THR A 4 21.55 20.79 -14.18
CA THR A 4 21.30 19.64 -15.06
C THR A 4 20.63 18.47 -14.34
N SER A 5 19.65 18.73 -13.47
CA SER A 5 18.91 17.64 -12.86
C SER A 5 17.79 17.20 -13.79
N GLN A 6 17.91 16.01 -14.37
CA GLN A 6 16.76 15.31 -14.96
C GLN A 6 15.60 15.31 -13.96
N PRO A 7 14.34 15.51 -14.39
CA PRO A 7 13.21 15.49 -13.48
C PRO A 7 13.09 14.11 -12.81
N VAL A 8 13.04 14.10 -11.47
CA VAL A 8 12.91 12.87 -10.68
C VAL A 8 11.51 12.31 -10.91
N LYS A 9 11.43 11.05 -11.34
CA LYS A 9 10.14 10.36 -11.52
C LYS A 9 9.62 9.86 -10.17
N ILE A 10 8.48 10.39 -9.75
CA ILE A 10 7.85 10.09 -8.45
C ILE A 10 6.51 9.41 -8.69
N PHE A 11 6.11 8.52 -7.77
CA PHE A 11 4.76 7.93 -7.72
C PHE A 11 4.38 7.67 -6.26
N VAL A 12 3.08 7.57 -5.98
CA VAL A 12 2.55 7.25 -4.65
C VAL A 12 1.95 5.85 -4.66
N LYS A 13 2.28 5.05 -3.65
CA LYS A 13 1.68 3.73 -3.42
C LYS A 13 0.93 3.71 -2.10
N ILE A 14 -0.33 3.27 -2.13
CA ILE A 14 -1.14 3.02 -0.95
C ILE A 14 -1.41 1.52 -0.82
N VAL A 15 -1.08 0.96 0.34
CA VAL A 15 -1.39 -0.43 0.68
C VAL A 15 -2.76 -0.48 1.35
N LEU A 16 -3.70 -1.19 0.74
CA LEU A 16 -5.08 -1.25 1.19
C LEU A 16 -5.32 -2.47 2.06
N THR A 17 -5.88 -2.26 3.26
CA THR A 17 -6.27 -3.33 4.19
C THR A 17 -7.78 -3.25 4.47
N LYS A 18 -8.33 -4.30 5.09
CA LYS A 18 -9.72 -4.29 5.57
C LYS A 18 -10.02 -3.10 6.50
N LYS A 19 -9.01 -2.65 7.26
CA LYS A 19 -9.14 -1.55 8.22
C LYS A 19 -8.98 -0.16 7.60
N THR A 20 -8.49 -0.07 6.36
CA THR A 20 -8.36 1.22 5.66
C THR A 20 -9.74 1.88 5.58
N LEU A 21 -9.81 3.13 6.00
CA LEU A 21 -11.02 3.94 6.05
C LEU A 21 -11.15 4.80 4.80
N ASP A 22 -12.38 5.15 4.45
CA ASP A 22 -12.65 5.93 3.24
C ASP A 22 -12.07 7.35 3.35
N GLU A 23 -12.07 7.93 4.55
CA GLU A 23 -11.48 9.25 4.82
C GLU A 23 -9.95 9.27 4.66
N GLU A 24 -9.27 8.17 4.98
CA GLU A 24 -7.83 8.06 4.76
C GLU A 24 -7.49 8.10 3.26
N ILE A 25 -8.32 7.46 2.43
CA ILE A 25 -8.18 7.48 0.98
C ILE A 25 -8.47 8.85 0.41
N LYS A 26 -9.58 9.49 0.81
CA LYS A 26 -9.92 10.86 0.39
C LYS A 26 -8.81 11.85 0.75
N LYS A 27 -8.29 11.78 1.98
CA LYS A 27 -7.18 12.63 2.44
C LYS A 27 -5.93 12.42 1.59
N SER A 28 -5.59 11.17 1.28
CA SER A 28 -4.42 10.85 0.46
C SER A 28 -4.56 11.39 -0.95
N ILE A 29 -5.74 11.26 -1.57
CA ILE A 29 -6.00 11.77 -2.92
C ILE A 29 -5.93 13.29 -2.94
N ASN A 30 -6.52 13.97 -1.96
CA ASN A 30 -6.43 15.42 -1.84
C ASN A 30 -4.98 15.89 -1.67
N LEU A 31 -4.18 15.18 -0.87
CA LEU A 31 -2.76 15.50 -0.69
C LEU A 31 -2.00 15.43 -2.02
N ILE A 32 -2.19 14.34 -2.79
CA ILE A 32 -1.54 14.17 -4.09
C ILE A 32 -1.99 15.28 -5.04
N LYS A 33 -3.31 15.53 -5.11
CA LYS A 33 -3.89 16.56 -5.97
C LYS A 33 -3.35 17.96 -5.66
N THR A 34 -3.13 18.30 -4.40
CA THR A 34 -2.56 19.59 -3.99
C THR A 34 -1.09 19.73 -4.36
N VAL A 35 -0.34 18.63 -4.40
CA VAL A 35 1.07 18.64 -4.81
C VAL A 35 1.19 18.66 -6.33
N ASP A 36 0.65 17.64 -7.00
CA ASP A 36 0.63 17.50 -8.45
C ASP A 36 -0.31 16.33 -8.85
N PRO A 37 -1.42 16.59 -9.58
CA PRO A 37 -2.36 15.56 -10.01
C PRO A 37 -1.82 14.62 -11.10
N GLU A 38 -0.67 14.91 -11.70
CA GLU A 38 0.01 14.01 -12.65
C GLU A 38 0.79 12.89 -11.97
N ILE A 39 1.06 12.99 -10.66
CA ILE A 39 1.76 11.96 -9.90
C ILE A 39 0.94 10.66 -9.93
N PRO A 40 1.49 9.55 -10.45
CA PRO A 40 0.76 8.28 -10.49
C PRO A 40 0.45 7.73 -9.11
N LEU A 41 -0.79 7.31 -8.90
CA LEU A 41 -1.23 6.63 -7.69
C LEU A 41 -1.44 5.13 -7.94
N VAL A 42 -0.76 4.30 -7.16
CA VAL A 42 -0.89 2.84 -7.17
C VAL A 42 -1.59 2.35 -5.91
N LEU A 43 -2.78 1.79 -6.06
CA LEU A 43 -3.52 1.12 -5.01
C LEU A 43 -3.16 -0.37 -4.98
N GLN A 44 -2.67 -0.87 -3.85
CA GLN A 44 -2.27 -2.27 -3.68
C GLN A 44 -2.99 -2.96 -2.53
N PRO A 45 -4.04 -3.75 -2.80
CA PRO A 45 -4.66 -4.59 -1.78
C PRO A 45 -3.65 -5.58 -1.19
N VAL A 46 -3.64 -5.72 0.13
CA VAL A 46 -2.77 -6.67 0.80
C VAL A 46 -3.07 -8.11 0.40
N THR A 47 -2.04 -8.95 0.33
CA THR A 47 -2.22 -10.40 0.34
C THR A 47 -2.54 -10.87 1.76
N PRO A 48 -3.58 -11.69 1.99
CA PRO A 48 -3.87 -12.22 3.31
C PRO A 48 -2.63 -12.88 3.93
N SER A 49 -2.30 -12.52 5.16
CA SER A 49 -1.28 -13.22 5.95
C SER A 49 -1.93 -13.81 7.20
N ASN A 50 -1.91 -15.13 7.32
CA ASN A 50 -2.41 -15.86 8.50
C ASN A 50 -1.42 -15.74 9.67
N GLY A 51 -1.24 -14.51 10.18
CA GLY A 51 -0.46 -14.25 11.40
C GLY A 51 1.07 -14.35 11.27
N ARG A 52 1.60 -14.68 10.08
CA ARG A 52 3.02 -14.57 9.77
C ARG A 52 3.23 -13.40 8.81
N LEU A 53 3.95 -12.38 9.27
CA LEU A 53 4.43 -11.34 8.35
C LEU A 53 5.37 -12.00 7.35
N ILE A 54 5.18 -11.74 6.05
CA ILE A 54 6.18 -12.08 5.04
C ILE A 54 7.41 -11.20 5.34
N GLY A 55 8.47 -11.83 5.88
CA GLY A 55 9.70 -11.14 6.30
C GLY A 55 9.96 -11.11 7.81
N ASP A 56 9.22 -11.85 8.65
CA ASP A 56 9.59 -12.01 10.08
C ASP A 56 10.85 -12.89 10.19
N PRO A 57 12.00 -12.33 10.63
CA PRO A 57 13.24 -13.08 10.68
C PRO A 57 13.38 -13.94 11.94
N SER A 58 12.40 -13.98 12.86
CA SER A 58 12.60 -14.52 14.21
C SER A 58 12.86 -16.05 14.22
N PRO A 59 14.10 -16.51 14.46
CA PRO A 59 14.42 -17.93 14.66
C PRO A 59 14.24 -18.36 16.12
N HIS A 60 13.91 -17.43 17.03
CA HIS A 60 13.94 -17.66 18.46
C HIS A 60 12.50 -17.71 19.00
N ARG A 61 12.10 -18.94 19.36
CA ARG A 61 10.89 -19.26 20.11
C ARG A 61 10.97 -18.56 21.48
N ARG A 62 10.46 -17.33 21.59
CA ARG A 62 10.30 -16.67 22.90
C ARG A 62 9.36 -17.50 23.78
N PRO A 63 9.55 -17.50 25.11
CA PRO A 63 8.63 -18.14 26.04
C PRO A 63 7.23 -17.51 25.92
N ALA A 64 6.19 -18.31 26.19
CA ALA A 64 4.80 -18.04 25.83
C ALA A 64 4.22 -16.77 26.50
N ASP A 65 4.82 -16.33 27.60
CA ASP A 65 4.51 -15.11 28.36
C ASP A 65 5.08 -13.83 27.73
N GLU A 66 6.14 -13.94 26.92
CA GLU A 66 6.70 -12.85 26.11
C GLU A 66 6.41 -12.99 24.61
N ALA A 67 5.58 -13.96 24.23
CA ALA A 67 5.15 -14.12 22.86
C ALA A 67 4.45 -12.85 22.39
N TRP A 68 4.85 -12.35 21.22
CA TRP A 68 4.13 -11.25 20.56
C TRP A 68 2.63 -11.59 20.57
N PRO A 69 1.76 -10.68 21.01
CA PRO A 69 0.32 -10.95 21.07
C PRO A 69 -0.11 -11.46 19.70
N LYS A 70 -0.83 -12.59 19.64
CA LYS A 70 -1.27 -13.25 18.40
C LYS A 70 -1.73 -12.19 17.40
N ARG A 71 -0.87 -11.82 16.45
CA ARG A 71 -1.14 -10.70 15.55
C ARG A 71 -2.30 -11.14 14.66
N ARG A 72 -3.48 -10.53 14.86
CA ARG A 72 -4.67 -10.78 14.04
C ARG A 72 -4.27 -10.55 12.58
N GLY A 73 -4.60 -11.51 11.71
CA GLY A 73 -4.22 -11.46 10.31
C GLY A 73 -4.60 -10.14 9.64
N VAL A 74 -3.77 -9.71 8.69
CA VAL A 74 -4.09 -8.54 7.85
C VAL A 74 -4.78 -9.06 6.60
N TYR A 75 -6.01 -8.58 6.37
CA TYR A 75 -6.85 -9.02 5.28
C TYR A 75 -7.04 -7.90 4.24
N PRO A 76 -7.22 -8.25 2.96
CA PRO A 76 -7.58 -7.28 1.94
C PRO A 76 -8.96 -6.68 2.22
N PRO A 77 -9.21 -5.43 1.76
CA PRO A 77 -10.55 -4.90 1.69
C PRO A 77 -11.39 -5.66 0.66
N GLU A 78 -12.71 -5.53 0.75
CA GLU A 78 -13.63 -6.08 -0.22
C GLU A 78 -13.45 -5.46 -1.61
N ARG A 79 -13.75 -6.24 -2.66
CA ARG A 79 -13.64 -5.78 -4.05
C ARG A 79 -14.44 -4.50 -4.32
N LYS A 80 -15.64 -4.38 -3.74
CA LYS A 80 -16.50 -3.19 -3.88
C LYS A 80 -15.82 -1.93 -3.34
N ARG A 81 -15.16 -2.04 -2.18
CA ARG A 81 -14.42 -0.91 -1.58
C ARG A 81 -13.23 -0.51 -2.44
N ILE A 82 -12.46 -1.48 -2.93
CA ILE A 82 -11.32 -1.22 -3.82
C ILE A 82 -11.78 -0.50 -5.09
N LEU A 83 -12.89 -0.95 -5.71
CA LEU A 83 -13.46 -0.30 -6.89
C LEU A 83 -13.93 1.12 -6.59
N SER A 84 -14.66 1.32 -5.48
CA SER A 84 -15.12 2.64 -5.05
C SER A 84 -13.96 3.63 -4.86
N TRP A 85 -12.90 3.21 -4.18
CA TRP A 85 -11.70 4.03 -3.98
C TRP A 85 -10.94 4.31 -5.27
N ALA A 86 -10.83 3.32 -6.16
CA ALA A 86 -10.20 3.51 -7.46
C ALA A 86 -10.98 4.51 -8.32
N THR A 87 -12.32 4.43 -8.34
CA THR A 87 -13.18 5.41 -9.02
C THR A 87 -13.03 6.80 -8.41
N LEU A 88 -13.06 6.91 -7.08
CA LEU A 88 -12.89 8.19 -6.38
C LEU A 88 -11.54 8.85 -6.74
N ALA A 89 -10.46 8.06 -6.76
CA ALA A 89 -9.14 8.53 -7.16
C ALA A 89 -9.08 8.95 -8.64
N LYS A 90 -9.65 8.14 -9.55
CA LYS A 90 -9.67 8.44 -11.00
C LYS A 90 -10.45 9.72 -11.33
N ASN A 91 -11.42 10.09 -10.50
CA ASN A 91 -12.15 11.35 -10.67
C ASN A 91 -11.31 12.58 -10.28
N SER A 92 -10.15 12.38 -9.62
CA SER A 92 -9.34 13.48 -9.07
C SER A 92 -7.90 13.52 -9.58
N LEU A 93 -7.36 12.40 -10.08
CA LEU A 93 -5.95 12.23 -10.47
C LEU A 93 -5.86 11.62 -11.89
N ASN A 94 -4.77 11.92 -12.59
CA ASN A 94 -4.63 11.57 -14.02
C ASN A 94 -4.17 10.12 -14.26
N ASP A 95 -3.38 9.52 -13.36
CA ASP A 95 -2.94 8.13 -13.47
C ASP A 95 -3.19 7.37 -12.15
N VAL A 96 -4.19 6.48 -12.18
CA VAL A 96 -4.56 5.64 -11.03
C VAL A 96 -4.63 4.19 -11.44
N ARG A 97 -3.87 3.35 -10.74
CA ARG A 97 -3.75 1.92 -11.03
C ARG A 97 -4.05 1.09 -9.80
N VAL A 98 -4.82 0.02 -9.97
CA VAL A 98 -4.99 -1.02 -8.95
C VAL A 98 -4.12 -2.21 -9.34
N ILE A 99 -3.11 -2.50 -8.54
CA ILE A 99 -2.15 -3.57 -8.82
C ILE A 99 -2.10 -4.50 -7.62
N ARG A 100 -2.15 -5.82 -7.84
CA ARG A 100 -1.98 -6.80 -6.75
C ARG A 100 -0.60 -6.62 -6.11
N GLN A 101 -0.51 -6.79 -4.79
CA GLN A 101 0.77 -6.86 -4.11
C GLN A 101 1.59 -8.03 -4.68
N LYS A 102 2.59 -7.73 -5.53
CA LYS A 102 3.66 -8.69 -5.86
C LYS A 102 4.75 -8.47 -4.81
N HIS A 103 4.83 -9.34 -3.81
CA HIS A 103 6.13 -9.55 -3.19
C HIS A 103 7.02 -10.15 -4.27
N LYS A 104 8.00 -9.37 -4.69
CA LYS A 104 9.16 -9.90 -5.39
C LYS A 104 9.79 -10.97 -4.49
N LEU A 105 9.51 -12.27 -4.69
CA LEU A 105 10.54 -13.29 -4.50
C LEU A 105 11.52 -13.11 -5.66
N TRP A 106 12.22 -11.98 -5.71
CA TRP A 106 13.28 -11.77 -6.69
C TRP A 106 14.53 -12.41 -6.12
N GLY A 107 14.74 -13.67 -6.49
CA GLY A 107 16.07 -14.30 -6.50
C GLY A 107 16.86 -14.18 -5.21
N VAL A 108 16.33 -14.69 -4.10
CA VAL A 108 17.24 -15.29 -3.11
C VAL A 108 17.61 -16.65 -3.70
N LYS A 109 18.92 -16.84 -3.92
CA LYS A 109 19.52 -18.06 -4.47
C LYS A 109 19.02 -19.32 -3.77
#